data_AF-A0A2S8W727-F1
#
_entry.id   AF-A0A2S8W727-F1
#
_cell.length_a   1.000
_cell.length_b   1.000
_cell.length_c   1.000
_cell.angle_alpha   90.00
_cell.angle_beta   90.00
_cell.angle_gamma   90.00
#
_symmetry.space_group_name_H-M   'P 1'
#
loop_
_entity.id
_entity.type
_entity.pdbx_description
1 polymer ?
#
loop_
_entity_poly.entity_id
_entity_poly.type
_entity_poly.pdbx_seq_one_letter_code
_entity_poly.pdbx_strand_id
1 'polypeptide(L)'
;MLLALVMAGMLAGVPQDAPRFTMTSEPGDALKAELFRLAPGDADAQVRNLLGGGEADAFNLKKSGALKMAYRRETGPGAGLVLYAGPDSEHRVDAACLLTRTANGDHDNSQRATEWCLSFILKTAPTLNIPPAPL
;
A
#
# COMPACT_ATOMS: atom_id res chain seq x y z
N MET A 1 1.04 -37.49 34.55
CA MET A 1 -0.09 -37.44 33.60
C MET A 1 0.24 -36.38 32.57
N LEU A 2 0.30 -36.79 31.30
CA LEU A 2 0.53 -35.93 30.15
C LEU A 2 -0.59 -34.89 30.02
N LEU A 3 -0.24 -33.65 29.71
CA LEU A 3 -0.98 -32.87 28.71
C LEU A 3 0.04 -32.10 27.87
N ALA A 4 0.30 -32.66 26.70
CA ALA A 4 0.89 -31.94 25.58
C ALA A 4 -0.08 -30.82 25.18
N LEU A 5 0.42 -29.58 25.10
CA LEU A 5 -0.26 -28.53 24.37
C LEU A 5 0.50 -28.28 23.07
N VAL A 6 -0.25 -28.48 22.01
CA VAL A 6 0.12 -28.53 20.61
C VAL A 6 0.64 -27.19 20.11
N MET A 7 1.76 -27.24 19.38
CA MET A 7 2.22 -26.20 18.46
C MET A 7 1.14 -25.90 17.41
N ALA A 8 0.64 -24.67 17.36
CA ALA A 8 -0.20 -24.19 16.27
C ALA A 8 0.31 -22.82 15.77
N GLY A 9 1.18 -22.89 14.76
CA GLY A 9 1.28 -21.94 13.65
C GLY A 9 1.11 -20.45 13.93
N MET A 10 2.12 -19.81 14.51
CA MET A 10 2.38 -18.41 14.19
C MET A 10 3.26 -18.36 12.93
N LEU A 11 2.65 -18.57 11.76
CA LEU A 11 3.01 -17.75 10.60
C LEU A 11 2.44 -16.36 10.88
N ALA A 12 2.99 -15.69 11.90
CA ALA A 12 2.75 -14.28 12.13
C ALA A 12 3.28 -13.59 10.88
N GLY A 13 2.36 -13.10 10.06
CA GLY A 13 2.68 -12.35 8.85
C GLY A 13 3.79 -11.35 9.18
N VAL A 14 4.77 -11.26 8.29
CA VAL A 14 5.85 -10.27 8.37
C VAL A 14 5.22 -8.94 8.79
N PRO A 15 5.60 -8.36 9.95
CA PRO A 15 4.98 -7.14 10.42
C PRO A 15 5.06 -6.13 9.29
N GLN A 16 3.90 -5.65 8.86
CA GLN A 16 3.84 -4.68 7.80
C GLN A 16 4.58 -3.44 8.30
N ASP A 17 5.66 -3.07 7.62
CA ASP A 17 6.45 -1.90 8.00
C ASP A 17 5.56 -0.67 8.11
N ALA A 18 5.89 0.21 9.06
CA ALA A 18 5.24 1.52 9.16
C ALA A 18 5.33 2.26 7.81
N PRO A 19 4.35 3.11 7.48
CA PRO A 19 4.42 3.92 6.27
C PRO A 19 5.71 4.74 6.27
N ARG A 20 6.42 4.71 5.15
CA ARG A 20 7.66 5.48 4.94
C ARG A 20 7.37 6.96 4.85
N PHE A 21 6.26 7.30 4.21
CA PHE A 21 5.77 8.66 4.07
C PHE A 21 4.25 8.68 4.18
N THR A 22 3.74 9.78 4.69
CA THR A 22 2.30 10.05 4.76
C THR A 22 2.06 11.41 4.11
N MET A 23 1.03 11.51 3.29
CA MET A 23 0.61 12.79 2.73
C MET A 23 0.20 13.73 3.87
N THR A 24 0.70 14.97 3.84
CA THR A 24 0.28 16.00 4.78
C THR A 24 -1.23 16.19 4.67
N SER A 25 -1.93 16.02 5.79
CA SER A 25 -3.38 16.16 5.84
C SER A 25 -3.77 17.64 5.90
N GLU A 26 -4.88 17.97 5.23
CA GLU A 26 -5.56 19.26 5.37
C GLU A 26 -6.88 19.09 6.14
N PRO A 27 -7.38 20.15 6.80
CA PRO A 27 -8.67 20.10 7.48
C PRO A 27 -9.79 19.69 6.52
N GLY A 28 -10.57 18.67 6.92
CA GLY A 28 -11.70 18.17 6.13
C GLY A 28 -11.39 17.03 5.16
N ASP A 29 -10.11 16.67 4.97
CA ASP A 29 -9.70 15.62 4.04
C ASP A 29 -10.44 14.29 4.22
N ALA A 30 -11.08 13.82 3.15
CA ALA A 30 -11.76 12.52 3.10
C ALA A 30 -10.84 11.31 2.89
N LEU A 31 -9.62 11.54 2.42
CA LEU A 31 -8.64 10.50 2.18
C LEU A 31 -7.31 10.81 2.85
N LYS A 32 -6.74 9.79 3.47
CA LYS A 32 -5.35 9.73 3.90
C LYS A 32 -4.57 8.88 2.88
N ALA A 33 -3.36 9.32 2.53
CA ALA A 33 -2.46 8.59 1.65
C ALA A 33 -1.16 8.22 2.38
N GLU A 34 -0.76 6.96 2.29
CA GLU A 34 0.40 6.39 2.99
C GLU A 34 1.25 5.55 2.04
N LEU A 35 2.56 5.82 1.99
CA LEU A 35 3.49 5.09 1.14
C LEU A 35 4.20 3.99 1.93
N PHE A 36 4.13 2.77 1.41
CA PHE A 36 4.80 1.59 1.95
C PHE A 36 5.87 1.12 0.99
N ARG A 37 6.97 0.61 1.53
CA ARG A 37 7.99 -0.07 0.75
C ARG A 37 7.52 -1.50 0.48
N LEU A 38 7.66 -1.96 -0.76
CA LEU A 38 7.48 -3.37 -1.10
C LEU A 38 8.83 -4.08 -1.08
N ALA A 39 8.86 -5.23 -0.42
CA ALA A 39 9.98 -6.14 -0.49
C ALA A 39 10.03 -6.81 -1.89
N PRO A 40 11.22 -7.20 -2.36
CA PRO A 40 11.34 -8.02 -3.56
C PRO A 40 10.55 -9.32 -3.39
N GLY A 41 9.75 -9.69 -4.39
CA GLY A 41 8.91 -10.89 -4.34
C GLY A 41 7.51 -10.60 -4.86
N ASP A 42 6.51 -11.28 -4.31
CA ASP A 42 5.12 -11.12 -4.71
C ASP A 42 4.55 -9.79 -4.17
N ALA A 43 4.53 -8.77 -5.03
CA ALA A 43 3.94 -7.47 -4.74
C ALA A 43 2.43 -7.57 -4.52
N ASP A 44 1.74 -8.44 -5.26
CA ASP A 44 0.28 -8.56 -5.17
C ASP A 44 -0.13 -9.18 -3.83
N ALA A 45 0.68 -10.09 -3.26
CA ALA A 45 0.47 -10.62 -1.91
C ALA A 45 0.71 -9.56 -0.81
N GLN A 46 1.77 -8.77 -0.94
CA GLN A 46 2.06 -7.68 0.01
C GLN A 46 0.98 -6.60 0.00
N VAL A 47 0.48 -6.26 -1.20
CA VAL A 47 -0.65 -5.32 -1.37
C VAL A 47 -1.94 -5.85 -0.75
N ARG A 48 -2.20 -7.16 -0.80
CA ARG A 48 -3.35 -7.77 -0.11
C ARG A 48 -3.22 -7.66 1.40
N ASN A 49 -2.01 -7.82 1.95
CA ASN A 49 -1.76 -7.60 3.38
C ASN A 49 -2.04 -6.14 3.77
N LEU A 50 -1.63 -5.17 2.95
CA LEU A 50 -1.91 -3.74 3.14
C LEU A 50 -3.41 -3.42 3.21
N LEU A 51 -4.24 -4.21 2.55
CA LEU A 51 -5.69 -4.06 2.55
C LEU A 51 -6.38 -4.83 3.69
N GLY A 52 -5.62 -5.34 4.67
CA GLY A 52 -6.12 -6.07 5.83
C GLY A 52 -6.07 -7.59 5.72
N GLY A 53 -5.41 -8.13 4.70
CA GLY A 53 -5.26 -9.57 4.49
C GLY A 53 -6.56 -10.29 4.11
N GLY A 54 -6.46 -11.59 3.84
CA GLY A 54 -7.58 -12.45 3.44
C GLY A 54 -7.36 -13.15 2.10
N GLU A 55 -8.34 -13.95 1.70
CA GLU A 55 -8.32 -14.69 0.45
C GLU A 55 -8.25 -13.77 -0.78
N ALA A 56 -7.59 -14.23 -1.85
CA ALA A 56 -7.30 -13.42 -3.02
C ALA A 56 -8.56 -12.91 -3.75
N ASP A 57 -9.65 -13.66 -3.65
CA ASP A 57 -10.95 -13.42 -4.28
C ASP A 57 -11.76 -12.29 -3.60
N ALA A 58 -11.39 -11.89 -2.38
CA ALA A 58 -11.98 -10.75 -1.67
C ALA A 58 -11.53 -9.39 -2.25
N PHE A 59 -10.50 -9.39 -3.11
CA PHE A 59 -9.90 -8.20 -3.69
C PHE A 59 -10.19 -8.11 -5.19
N ASN A 60 -10.44 -6.90 -5.67
CA ASN A 60 -10.48 -6.61 -7.09
C ASN A 60 -9.19 -5.90 -7.49
N LEU A 61 -8.71 -6.22 -8.69
CA LEU A 61 -7.52 -5.60 -9.28
C LEU A 61 -7.92 -4.94 -10.60
N LYS A 62 -7.64 -3.65 -10.72
CA LYS A 62 -7.70 -2.91 -11.99
C LYS A 62 -6.29 -2.57 -12.44
N LYS A 63 -6.06 -2.55 -13.76
CA LYS A 63 -4.78 -2.23 -14.38
C LYS A 63 -4.97 -1.14 -15.43
N SER A 64 -4.02 -0.22 -15.51
CA SER A 64 -3.91 0.78 -16.57
C SER A 64 -2.44 0.98 -16.91
N GLY A 65 -1.99 0.37 -18.01
CA GLY A 65 -0.56 0.27 -18.33
C GLY A 65 0.23 -0.39 -17.19
N ALA A 66 1.32 0.25 -16.77
CA ALA A 66 2.15 -0.20 -15.65
C ALA A 66 1.54 0.06 -14.26
N LEU A 67 0.42 0.79 -14.15
CA LEU A 67 -0.24 1.06 -12.87
C LEU A 67 -1.25 -0.03 -12.53
N LYS A 68 -1.19 -0.52 -11.30
CA LYS A 68 -2.16 -1.43 -10.69
C LYS A 68 -2.89 -0.74 -9.54
N MET A 69 -4.16 -1.10 -9.38
CA MET A 69 -5.03 -0.61 -8.33
C MET A 69 -5.79 -1.77 -7.70
N ALA A 70 -5.53 -2.05 -6.43
CA ALA A 70 -6.17 -3.11 -5.66
C ALA A 70 -7.12 -2.52 -4.62
N TYR A 71 -8.30 -3.14 -4.44
CA TYR A 71 -9.29 -2.70 -3.44
C TYR A 71 -10.21 -3.85 -3.03
N ARG A 72 -10.78 -3.79 -1.82
CA ARG A 72 -11.76 -4.79 -1.35
C ARG A 72 -13.13 -4.55 -1.95
N ARG A 73 -13.87 -5.63 -2.25
CA ARG A 73 -15.23 -5.54 -2.83
C ARG A 73 -16.25 -4.99 -1.83
N GLU A 74 -16.12 -5.39 -0.57
CA GLU A 74 -16.95 -4.90 0.54
C GLU A 74 -16.30 -3.65 1.15
N THR A 75 -16.95 -2.49 1.01
CA THR A 75 -16.40 -1.21 1.45
C THR A 75 -17.15 -0.67 2.67
N GLY A 76 -16.48 -0.63 3.82
CA GLY A 76 -16.87 0.16 5.00
C GLY A 76 -15.89 1.32 5.24
N PRO A 77 -16.10 2.16 6.27
CA PRO A 77 -15.09 3.10 6.74
C PRO A 77 -13.78 2.35 7.04
N GLY A 78 -12.66 2.79 6.46
CA GLY A 78 -11.38 2.09 6.54
C GLY A 78 -11.09 1.06 5.43
N ALA A 79 -12.03 0.79 4.51
CA ALA A 79 -11.72 0.02 3.31
C ALA A 79 -10.78 0.82 2.42
N GLY A 80 -9.51 0.42 2.42
CA GLY A 80 -8.47 1.07 1.66
C GLY A 80 -8.47 0.66 0.19
N LEU A 81 -7.77 1.46 -0.60
CA LEU A 81 -7.37 1.14 -1.97
C LEU A 81 -5.87 1.34 -2.06
N VAL A 82 -5.19 0.43 -2.76
CA VAL A 82 -3.74 0.49 -2.93
C VAL A 82 -3.41 0.72 -4.40
N LEU A 83 -2.61 1.75 -4.65
CA LEU A 83 -1.97 2.00 -5.93
C LEU A 83 -0.54 1.47 -5.88
N TYR A 84 -0.09 0.80 -6.94
CA TYR A 84 1.28 0.27 -7.03
C TYR A 84 1.64 -0.03 -8.48
N ALA A 85 2.93 -0.17 -8.80
CA ALA A 85 3.37 -0.54 -10.13
C ALA A 85 3.20 -2.05 -10.38
N GLY A 86 2.92 -2.44 -11.62
CA GLY A 86 2.89 -3.84 -12.04
C GLY A 86 4.29 -4.37 -12.37
N PRO A 87 4.44 -5.71 -12.49
CA PRO A 87 5.71 -6.33 -12.89
C PRO A 87 6.18 -5.89 -14.28
N ASP A 88 5.26 -5.35 -15.10
CA ASP A 88 5.52 -4.82 -16.44
C ASP A 88 6.05 -3.36 -16.41
N SER A 89 6.27 -2.78 -15.23
CA SER A 89 6.95 -1.48 -15.09
C SER A 89 8.43 -1.63 -15.45
N GLU A 90 8.99 -0.64 -16.17
CA GLU A 90 10.42 -0.60 -16.50
C GLU A 90 11.33 -0.61 -15.26
N HIS A 91 10.79 -0.26 -14.09
CA HIS A 91 11.50 -0.26 -12.82
C HIS A 91 10.92 -1.28 -11.84
N ARG A 92 11.76 -1.68 -10.87
CA ARG A 92 11.32 -2.57 -9.80
C ARG A 92 10.16 -1.93 -9.04
N VAL A 93 9.05 -2.66 -8.94
CA VAL A 93 7.94 -2.30 -8.03
C VAL A 93 8.47 -2.36 -6.60
N ASP A 94 8.80 -1.21 -6.03
CA ASP A 94 9.39 -1.09 -4.70
C ASP A 94 8.52 -0.30 -3.72
N ALA A 95 7.38 0.21 -4.19
CA ALA A 95 6.46 1.00 -3.39
C ALA A 95 4.99 0.72 -3.72
N ALA A 96 4.15 0.88 -2.70
CA ALA A 96 2.70 0.87 -2.78
C ALA A 96 2.15 2.06 -1.98
N CYS A 97 1.14 2.74 -2.50
CA CYS A 97 0.44 3.81 -1.81
C CYS A 97 -0.94 3.35 -1.40
N LEU A 98 -1.21 3.31 -0.10
CA LEU A 98 -2.50 3.00 0.48
C LEU A 98 -3.30 4.29 0.68
N LEU A 99 -4.48 4.34 0.07
CA LEU A 99 -5.49 5.37 0.26
C LEU A 99 -6.57 4.82 1.19
N THR A 100 -6.77 5.47 2.34
CA THR A 100 -7.82 5.11 3.30
C THR A 100 -8.82 6.24 3.47
N ARG A 101 -10.10 5.89 3.53
CA ARG A 101 -11.16 6.86 3.86
C ARG A 101 -11.08 7.24 5.33
N THR A 102 -11.16 8.54 5.59
CA THR A 102 -11.33 9.08 6.94
C THR A 102 -12.83 9.07 7.27
N ALA A 103 -13.18 8.74 8.52
CA ALA A 103 -14.59 8.64 8.92
C ALA A 103 -15.30 10.01 8.98
N ASN A 104 -14.54 11.09 9.19
CA ASN A 104 -15.03 12.45 9.37
C ASN A 104 -14.66 13.37 8.19
N GLY A 105 -14.28 12.79 7.06
CA GLY A 105 -13.97 13.53 5.85
C GLY A 105 -15.20 14.19 5.25
N ASP A 106 -15.12 15.49 5.00
CA ASP A 106 -16.18 16.28 4.36
C ASP A 106 -15.71 16.94 3.04
N HIS A 107 -14.42 16.90 2.74
CA HIS A 107 -13.81 17.38 1.52
C HIS A 107 -13.23 16.24 0.67
N ASP A 108 -13.68 16.12 -0.58
CA ASP A 108 -13.09 15.19 -1.54
C ASP A 108 -11.71 15.70 -2.00
N ASN A 109 -10.67 15.05 -1.50
CA ASN A 109 -9.28 15.29 -1.85
C ASN A 109 -8.69 14.16 -2.73
N SER A 110 -9.54 13.41 -3.45
CA SER A 110 -9.12 12.23 -4.23
C SER A 110 -8.10 12.52 -5.32
N GLN A 111 -8.22 13.67 -6.00
CA GLN A 111 -7.23 14.10 -6.99
C GLN A 111 -5.86 14.32 -6.35
N ARG A 112 -5.77 15.15 -5.29
CA ARG A 112 -4.50 15.44 -4.61
C ARG A 112 -3.87 14.18 -4.04
N ALA A 113 -4.66 13.32 -3.42
CA ALA A 113 -4.18 12.06 -2.85
C ALA A 113 -3.64 11.11 -3.93
N THR A 114 -4.31 11.06 -5.10
CA THR A 114 -3.85 10.27 -6.24
C THR A 114 -2.56 10.84 -6.83
N GLU A 115 -2.50 12.14 -7.11
CA GLU A 115 -1.29 12.81 -7.62
C GLU A 115 -0.10 12.61 -6.68
N TRP A 116 -0.32 12.73 -5.37
CA TRP A 116 0.70 12.45 -4.36
C TRP A 116 1.21 11.02 -4.44
N CYS A 117 0.33 10.02 -4.47
CA CYS A 117 0.71 8.61 -4.62
C CYS A 117 1.50 8.34 -5.91
N LEU A 118 1.04 8.88 -7.04
CA LEU A 118 1.67 8.67 -8.35
C LEU A 118 3.06 9.28 -8.43
N SER A 119 3.34 10.35 -7.67
CA SER A 119 4.67 10.95 -7.55
C SER A 119 5.73 10.02 -6.93
N PHE A 120 5.32 8.88 -6.37
CA PHE A 120 6.21 7.82 -5.87
C PHE A 120 6.15 6.54 -6.70
N ILE A 121 4.94 6.08 -7.05
CA ILE A 121 4.73 4.75 -7.65
C ILE A 121 5.20 4.65 -9.09
N LEU A 122 4.92 5.70 -9.89
CA LEU A 122 5.23 5.70 -11.33
C LEU A 122 6.46 6.53 -11.65
N LYS A 123 7.27 6.86 -10.63
CA LYS A 123 8.56 7.48 -10.88
C LYS A 123 9.40 6.51 -11.71
N THR A 124 9.56 6.84 -12.98
CA THR A 124 10.58 6.28 -13.88
C THR A 124 12.00 6.71 -13.48
N ALA A 125 12.22 7.01 -12.20
CA ALA A 125 13.46 7.58 -11.73
C ALA A 125 14.46 6.44 -11.50
N PRO A 126 15.55 6.36 -12.29
CA PRO A 126 16.65 5.47 -11.97
C PRO A 126 17.16 5.92 -10.61
N THR A 127 17.27 4.99 -9.65
CA THR A 127 18.08 5.10 -8.43
C THR A 127 18.40 6.54 -8.04
N LEU A 128 17.58 7.14 -7.16
CA LEU A 128 17.90 8.42 -6.54
C LEU A 128 19.22 8.23 -5.78
N ASN A 129 20.32 8.50 -6.46
CA ASN A 129 21.67 8.35 -5.96
C ASN A 129 21.90 9.57 -5.08
N ILE A 130 21.49 9.46 -3.83
CA ILE A 130 21.70 10.48 -2.82
C ILE A 130 23.22 10.54 -2.60
N PRO A 131 23.91 11.64 -2.96
CA PRO A 131 25.33 11.76 -2.63
C PRO A 131 25.50 11.68 -1.10
N PRO A 132 26.59 11.07 -0.59
CA PRO A 132 26.82 10.99 0.85
C PRO A 132 26.77 12.39 1.45
N ALA A 133 26.11 12.52 2.61
CA ALA A 133 26.09 13.76 3.35
C ALA A 133 27.55 14.19 3.65
N PRO A 134 27.91 15.47 3.47
CA PRO A 134 29.24 15.94 3.83
C PRO A 134 29.48 15.69 5.32
N LEU A 135 30.65 15.14 5.63
CA LEU A 135 31.19 15.09 7.00
C LEU A 135 31.51 16.51 7.47
#